data_AF-A0A067TIW4-F1
#
_entry.id   AF-A0A067TIW4-F1
#
_cell.length_a   1.000
_cell.length_b   1.000
_cell.length_c   1.000
_cell.angle_alpha   90.00
_cell.angle_beta   90.00
_cell.angle_gamma   90.00
#
_symmetry.space_group_name_H-M   'P 1'
#
loop_
_entity.id
_entity.type
_entity.pdbx_description
1 polymer ?
#
loop_
_entity_poly.entity_id
_entity_poly.type
_entity_poly.pdbx_seq_one_letter_code
_entity_poly.pdbx_strand_id
1 'polypeptide(L)'
;MLCGLQRIVSLEAAYFLSHQDLANKWLSASVSDREKHALIGIAGACAISPNLNQARLSCAQELRVSHLSSNGQVFLDLLHAIAPQDLSGIPSEPQYINNDEWDRVQNAHRDDNDEVQKVALGSILVLRTKLITHVLQFIVHSVLDMDLPVVPVHKAKHKSGKEKKKNPDPLQQLHKDAMLQVYGKEKYDEIAAEFKTAFKERKANKISGCRHCCGMEKTRESFKRCAACFKIGREVLYCSKECQVANWKIEHKLICGKPLDYETAANLSKIVPKPKHPSGFPPPAPGFKRPLELLNQMQRLSEQPTYDYAVTRSVFENDEDTGYISYTIPVDKVRFRAHRDRAINTGNRTSVALICEYILWDIKMRKATDFRREKVVEQLSREYAWTVEGLEQGLQLLANVRAGFAGNRPLLSYGDYM
;
A
#
# COMPACT_ATOMS: atom_id res chain seq x y z
N MET A 1 0.22 12.25 2.91
CA MET A 1 1.15 11.80 1.84
C MET A 1 1.51 10.33 2.01
N LEU A 2 1.91 9.90 3.21
CA LEU A 2 2.24 8.51 3.52
C LEU A 2 1.09 7.53 3.19
N CYS A 3 -0.15 7.81 3.60
CA CYS A 3 -1.33 7.01 3.26
C CYS A 3 -1.47 6.73 1.76
N GLY A 4 -1.25 7.74 0.93
CA GLY A 4 -1.32 7.62 -0.53
C GLY A 4 -0.20 6.75 -1.09
N LEU A 5 1.03 6.92 -0.57
CA LEU A 5 2.16 6.07 -0.93
C LEU A 5 1.90 4.60 -0.55
N GLN A 6 1.48 4.34 0.69
CA GLN A 6 1.16 2.99 1.16
C GLN A 6 0.08 2.34 0.32
N ARG A 7 -0.99 3.08 -0.01
CA ARG A 7 -2.03 2.59 -0.94
C ARG A 7 -1.46 2.23 -2.31
N ILE A 8 -0.62 3.08 -2.92
CA ILE A 8 -0.03 2.82 -4.23
C ILE A 8 0.82 1.54 -4.19
N VAL A 9 1.74 1.44 -3.23
CA VAL A 9 2.60 0.26 -3.07
C VAL A 9 1.78 -1.00 -2.79
N SER A 10 0.71 -0.88 -2.00
CA SER A 10 -0.17 -2.02 -1.69
C SER A 10 -0.98 -2.47 -2.91
N LEU A 11 -1.45 -1.53 -3.74
CA LEU A 11 -2.11 -1.86 -5.01
C LEU A 11 -1.16 -2.59 -5.96
N GLU A 12 0.06 -2.08 -6.12
CA GLU A 12 1.11 -2.71 -6.93
C GLU A 12 1.42 -4.11 -6.41
N ALA A 13 1.69 -4.24 -5.11
CA ALA A 13 1.98 -5.52 -4.48
C ALA A 13 0.82 -6.51 -4.63
N ALA A 14 -0.43 -6.10 -4.38
CA ALA A 14 -1.60 -6.94 -4.53
C ALA A 14 -1.78 -7.43 -5.97
N TYR A 15 -1.51 -6.56 -6.95
CA TYR A 15 -1.49 -6.92 -8.36
C TYR A 15 -0.40 -7.96 -8.67
N PHE A 16 0.84 -7.71 -8.26
CA PHE A 16 1.97 -8.61 -8.56
C PHE A 16 1.91 -9.95 -7.82
N LEU A 17 1.39 -9.97 -6.60
CA LEU A 17 1.09 -11.22 -5.87
C LEU A 17 0.08 -12.07 -6.62
N SER A 18 -0.91 -11.44 -7.24
CA SER A 18 -2.00 -12.16 -7.92
C SER A 18 -1.66 -12.58 -9.35
N HIS A 19 -0.86 -11.80 -10.09
CA HIS A 19 -0.65 -12.02 -11.54
C HIS A 19 0.79 -12.39 -11.91
N GLN A 20 1.78 -12.00 -11.11
CA GLN A 20 3.20 -12.22 -11.44
C GLN A 20 3.91 -13.20 -10.51
N ASP A 21 3.11 -13.89 -9.68
CA ASP A 21 3.57 -14.89 -8.72
C ASP A 21 4.70 -14.38 -7.81
N LEU A 22 4.62 -13.11 -7.42
CA LEU A 22 5.65 -12.41 -6.64
C LEU A 22 6.05 -13.19 -5.38
N ALA A 23 5.07 -13.74 -4.65
CA ALA A 23 5.33 -14.48 -3.43
C ALA A 23 6.21 -15.70 -3.68
N ASN A 24 5.85 -16.55 -4.65
CA ASN A 24 6.63 -17.75 -4.95
C ASN A 24 7.99 -17.41 -5.54
N LYS A 25 8.09 -16.42 -6.44
CA LYS A 25 9.39 -15.94 -6.95
C LYS A 25 10.32 -15.52 -5.80
N TRP A 26 9.80 -14.76 -4.84
CA TRP A 26 10.56 -14.30 -3.69
C TRP A 26 10.94 -15.44 -2.72
N LEU A 27 9.99 -16.30 -2.36
CA LEU A 27 10.23 -17.41 -1.43
C LEU A 27 11.13 -18.49 -2.03
N SER A 28 11.07 -18.71 -3.35
CA SER A 28 11.89 -19.69 -4.06
C SER A 28 13.28 -19.16 -4.42
N ALA A 29 13.50 -17.84 -4.36
CA ALA A 29 14.82 -17.25 -4.59
C ALA A 29 15.83 -17.76 -3.56
N SER A 30 17.12 -17.80 -3.93
CA SER A 30 18.16 -18.12 -2.96
C SER A 30 18.29 -17.00 -1.92
N VAL A 31 18.87 -17.30 -0.74
CA VAL A 31 19.16 -16.26 0.26
C VAL A 31 20.01 -15.15 -0.36
N SER A 32 21.04 -15.50 -1.15
CA SER A 32 21.90 -14.54 -1.84
C SER A 32 21.13 -13.64 -2.81
N ASP A 33 20.17 -14.19 -3.57
CA ASP A 33 19.34 -13.39 -4.48
C ASP A 33 18.43 -12.44 -3.70
N ARG A 34 17.82 -12.92 -2.60
CA ARG A 34 17.03 -12.05 -1.72
C ARG A 34 17.86 -10.94 -1.09
N GLU A 35 19.10 -11.21 -0.69
CA GLU A 35 20.03 -10.19 -0.17
C GLU A 35 20.33 -9.12 -1.22
N LYS A 36 20.59 -9.52 -2.46
CA LYS A 36 20.78 -8.61 -3.59
C LYS A 36 19.57 -7.69 -3.76
N HIS A 37 18.35 -8.24 -3.84
CA HIS A 37 17.14 -7.43 -3.99
C HIS A 37 16.88 -6.53 -2.78
N ALA A 38 17.11 -7.01 -1.56
CA ALA A 38 17.00 -6.21 -0.34
C ALA A 38 17.97 -5.02 -0.35
N LEU A 39 19.23 -5.21 -0.76
CA LEU A 39 20.22 -4.16 -0.90
C LEU A 39 19.83 -3.12 -1.96
N ILE A 40 19.32 -3.57 -3.12
CA ILE A 40 18.78 -2.67 -4.15
C ILE A 40 17.63 -1.84 -3.59
N GLY A 41 16.71 -2.48 -2.86
CA GLY A 41 15.60 -1.83 -2.16
C GLY A 41 16.04 -0.74 -1.20
N ILE A 42 16.96 -1.08 -0.29
CA ILE A 42 17.49 -0.18 0.73
C ILE A 42 18.25 0.99 0.07
N ALA A 43 19.17 0.70 -0.85
CA ALA A 43 19.96 1.72 -1.53
C ALA A 43 19.08 2.68 -2.33
N GLY A 44 18.13 2.14 -3.12
CA GLY A 44 17.20 2.94 -3.91
C GLY A 44 16.33 3.86 -3.06
N ALA A 45 15.75 3.34 -1.97
CA ALA A 45 14.92 4.14 -1.07
C ALA A 45 15.72 5.22 -0.31
N CYS A 46 16.93 4.90 0.14
CA CYS A 46 17.81 5.88 0.80
C CYS A 46 18.29 6.98 -0.16
N ALA A 47 18.42 6.68 -1.45
CA ALA A 47 18.82 7.67 -2.47
C ALA A 47 17.74 8.72 -2.77
N ILE A 48 16.46 8.44 -2.46
CA ILE A 48 15.33 9.37 -2.70
C ILE A 48 15.57 10.71 -1.99
N SER A 49 15.99 10.68 -0.72
CA SER A 49 16.26 11.91 0.03
C SER A 49 17.16 11.69 1.25
N PRO A 50 17.92 12.71 1.69
CA PRO A 50 18.80 12.59 2.86
C PRO A 50 18.05 12.22 4.14
N ASN A 51 16.84 12.75 4.34
CA ASN A 51 16.03 12.45 5.51
C ASN A 51 15.60 10.97 5.56
N LEU A 52 15.37 10.35 4.39
CA LEU A 52 15.08 8.91 4.32
C LEU A 52 16.34 8.09 4.57
N ASN A 53 17.51 8.52 4.11
CA ASN A 53 18.76 7.86 4.46
C ASN A 53 19.04 7.92 5.97
N GLN A 54 18.80 9.07 6.62
CA GLN A 54 18.93 9.21 8.08
C GLN A 54 17.92 8.34 8.83
N ALA A 55 16.69 8.21 8.33
CA ALA A 55 15.66 7.38 8.92
C ALA A 55 16.03 5.89 8.99
N ARG A 56 17.07 5.44 8.28
CA ARG A 56 17.60 4.08 8.36
C ARG A 56 18.01 3.70 9.78
N LEU A 57 18.50 4.65 10.57
CA LEU A 57 18.84 4.45 11.98
C LEU A 57 17.63 3.99 12.81
N SER A 58 16.43 4.40 12.39
CA SER A 58 15.15 4.04 13.03
C SER A 58 14.53 2.75 12.47
N CYS A 59 15.12 2.14 11.44
CA CYS A 59 14.57 0.94 10.77
C CYS A 59 15.49 -0.28 10.93
N ALA A 60 16.36 -0.27 11.94
CA ALA A 60 17.41 -1.27 12.07
C ALA A 60 16.85 -2.68 12.25
N GLN A 61 15.66 -2.87 12.83
CA GLN A 61 15.08 -4.20 13.00
C GLN A 61 14.43 -4.70 11.70
N GLU A 62 13.64 -3.87 11.03
CA GLU A 62 12.83 -4.27 9.86
C GLU A 62 13.67 -4.37 8.59
N LEU A 63 14.64 -3.47 8.41
CA LEU A 63 15.41 -3.33 7.17
C LEU A 63 16.81 -3.92 7.26
N ARG A 64 17.04 -4.82 8.22
CA ARG A 64 18.24 -5.66 8.25
C ARG A 64 18.21 -6.61 7.05
N VAL A 65 19.27 -6.62 6.24
CA VAL A 65 19.35 -7.47 5.04
C VAL A 65 19.12 -8.93 5.38
N SER A 66 19.79 -9.47 6.40
CA SER A 66 19.60 -10.84 6.88
C SER A 66 18.18 -11.13 7.37
N HIS A 67 17.50 -10.13 7.92
CA HIS A 67 16.11 -10.26 8.37
C HIS A 67 15.16 -10.39 7.19
N LEU A 68 15.37 -9.61 6.12
CA LEU A 68 14.59 -9.69 4.89
C LEU A 68 14.91 -10.95 4.08
N SER A 69 16.17 -11.42 4.06
CA SER A 69 16.63 -12.47 3.15
C SER A 69 16.59 -13.90 3.69
N SER A 70 16.62 -14.10 5.00
CA SER A 70 16.79 -15.43 5.61
C SER A 70 15.67 -16.42 5.21
N ASN A 71 14.42 -16.12 5.57
CA ASN A 71 13.26 -16.94 5.22
C ASN A 71 12.37 -16.31 4.13
N GLY A 72 12.61 -15.06 3.75
CA GLY A 72 11.78 -14.30 2.82
C GLY A 72 10.41 -13.87 3.37
N GLN A 73 9.82 -14.61 4.32
CA GLN A 73 8.49 -14.32 4.87
C GLN A 73 8.37 -12.91 5.46
N VAL A 74 9.42 -12.42 6.11
CA VAL A 74 9.47 -11.06 6.70
C VAL A 74 9.12 -9.98 5.68
N PHE A 75 9.61 -10.09 4.44
CA PHE A 75 9.30 -9.11 3.39
C PHE A 75 7.81 -9.10 3.04
N LEU A 76 7.19 -10.27 2.91
CA LEU A 76 5.76 -10.41 2.63
C LEU A 76 4.92 -9.89 3.82
N ASP A 77 5.34 -10.21 5.04
CA ASP A 77 4.69 -9.73 6.27
C ASP A 77 4.73 -8.20 6.35
N LEU A 78 5.86 -7.58 5.96
CA LEU A 78 5.98 -6.12 5.90
C LEU A 78 5.10 -5.49 4.80
N LEU A 79 4.96 -6.13 3.64
CA LEU A 79 4.01 -5.71 2.60
C LEU A 79 2.57 -5.73 3.13
N HIS A 80 2.17 -6.82 3.79
CA HIS A 80 0.87 -6.88 4.46
C HIS A 80 0.78 -5.85 5.59
N ALA A 81 1.83 -5.62 6.36
CA ALA A 81 1.85 -4.68 7.47
C ALA A 81 1.48 -3.26 7.03
N ILE A 82 2.02 -2.78 5.90
CA ILE A 82 1.74 -1.44 5.37
C ILE A 82 0.42 -1.32 4.61
N ALA A 83 -0.22 -2.45 4.29
CA ALA A 83 -1.46 -2.48 3.51
C ALA A 83 -2.64 -1.90 4.30
N PRO A 84 -3.38 -0.93 3.75
CA PRO A 84 -4.63 -0.48 4.36
C PRO A 84 -5.69 -1.57 4.28
N GLN A 85 -6.69 -1.50 5.16
CA GLN A 85 -7.81 -2.47 5.21
C GLN A 85 -8.76 -2.41 4.00
N ASP A 86 -8.62 -1.37 3.17
CA ASP A 86 -9.41 -1.12 1.97
C ASP A 86 -8.55 -0.37 0.95
N LEU A 87 -8.46 -0.89 -0.29
CA LEU A 87 -7.69 -0.29 -1.39
C LEU A 87 -8.55 0.64 -2.28
N SER A 88 -9.87 0.67 -2.10
CA SER A 88 -10.79 1.50 -2.89
C SER A 88 -10.57 3.01 -2.68
N GLY A 89 -9.99 3.40 -1.55
CA GLY A 89 -9.71 4.79 -1.21
C GLY A 89 -8.36 4.98 -0.51
N ILE A 90 -7.95 6.25 -0.36
CA ILE A 90 -6.78 6.60 0.46
C ILE A 90 -7.20 6.48 1.93
N PRO A 91 -6.47 5.72 2.77
CA PRO A 91 -6.84 5.56 4.16
C PRO A 91 -6.72 6.89 4.91
N SER A 92 -7.55 7.07 5.93
CA SER A 92 -7.53 8.24 6.83
C SER A 92 -6.21 8.37 7.56
N GLU A 93 -5.66 7.22 7.97
CA GLU A 93 -4.46 7.13 8.80
C GLU A 93 -3.45 6.19 8.16
N PRO A 94 -2.14 6.50 8.28
CA PRO A 94 -1.10 5.61 7.79
C PRO A 94 -1.04 4.33 8.63
N GLN A 95 -0.60 3.24 8.01
CA GLN A 95 -0.34 1.98 8.71
C GLN A 95 1.08 2.01 9.27
N TYR A 96 1.23 1.98 10.59
CA TYR A 96 2.53 1.91 11.23
C TYR A 96 2.92 0.46 11.46
N ILE A 97 4.20 0.15 11.27
CA ILE A 97 4.76 -1.18 11.53
C ILE A 97 5.15 -1.26 12.99
N ASN A 98 4.55 -2.20 13.72
CA ASN A 98 4.83 -2.49 15.12
C ASN A 98 6.33 -2.74 15.32
N ASN A 99 6.88 -2.19 16.39
CA ASN A 99 8.27 -2.39 16.77
C ASN A 99 8.39 -2.10 18.25
N ASP A 100 8.72 -3.11 19.04
CA ASP A 100 8.73 -3.00 20.50
C ASP A 100 9.63 -1.87 21.03
N GLU A 101 10.74 -1.56 20.37
CA GLU A 101 11.61 -0.44 20.76
C GLU A 101 10.93 0.91 20.49
N TRP A 102 10.36 1.11 19.30
CA TRP A 102 9.65 2.34 18.95
C TRP A 102 8.35 2.50 19.71
N ASP A 103 7.63 1.41 19.96
CA ASP A 103 6.39 1.41 20.73
C ASP A 103 6.68 1.82 22.18
N ARG A 104 7.81 1.37 22.77
CA ARG A 104 8.28 1.86 24.07
C ARG A 104 8.60 3.35 24.04
N VAL A 105 9.36 3.83 23.05
CA VAL A 105 9.68 5.27 22.93
C VAL A 105 8.41 6.09 22.76
N GLN A 106 7.49 5.68 21.90
CA GLN A 106 6.23 6.38 21.67
C GLN A 106 5.36 6.41 22.93
N ASN A 107 5.28 5.31 23.67
CA ASN A 107 4.51 5.24 24.91
C ASN A 107 5.14 6.10 26.00
N ALA A 108 6.47 6.13 26.12
CA ALA A 108 7.19 6.96 27.10
C ALA A 108 6.97 8.46 26.88
N HIS A 109 6.67 8.88 25.65
CA HIS A 109 6.45 10.29 25.28
C HIS A 109 4.99 10.62 24.94
N ARG A 110 4.05 9.72 25.22
CA ARG A 110 2.62 9.95 24.93
C ARG A 110 2.05 11.10 25.77
N ASP A 111 2.44 11.15 27.03
CA ASP A 111 1.94 12.13 28.01
C ASP A 111 2.88 13.32 28.19
N ASP A 112 3.89 13.44 27.33
CA ASP A 112 4.80 14.58 27.34
C ASP A 112 4.05 15.87 27.01
N ASN A 113 4.38 16.98 27.66
CA ASN A 113 3.80 18.28 27.34
C ASN A 113 4.65 19.07 26.33
N ASP A 114 5.85 18.57 25.99
CA ASP A 114 6.69 19.21 24.98
C ASP A 114 6.18 18.91 23.56
N GLU A 115 5.53 19.92 22.96
CA GLU A 115 5.05 19.87 21.58
C GLU A 115 6.20 19.68 20.56
N VAL A 116 7.41 20.16 20.83
CA VAL A 116 8.57 19.96 19.94
C VAL A 116 8.93 18.48 19.89
N GLN A 117 8.93 17.82 21.05
CA GLN A 117 9.24 16.40 21.16
C GLN A 117 8.18 15.54 20.47
N LYS A 118 6.89 15.83 20.65
CA LYS A 118 5.80 15.15 19.92
C LYS A 118 5.96 15.27 18.41
N VAL A 119 6.29 16.47 17.93
CA VAL A 119 6.51 16.73 16.50
C VAL A 119 7.73 15.98 15.97
N ALA A 120 8.83 15.95 16.74
CA ALA A 120 10.03 15.22 16.37
C ALA A 120 9.77 13.72 16.26
N LEU A 121 9.13 13.12 17.27
CA LEU A 121 8.78 11.70 17.29
C LEU A 121 7.79 11.33 16.17
N GLY A 122 6.74 12.14 15.98
CA GLY A 122 5.81 11.97 14.87
C GLY A 122 6.52 12.02 13.50
N SER A 123 7.48 12.95 13.35
CA SER A 123 8.29 13.06 12.13
C SER A 123 9.17 11.82 11.90
N ILE A 124 9.80 11.29 12.96
CA ILE A 124 10.61 10.08 12.88
C ILE A 124 9.75 8.88 12.48
N LEU A 125 8.59 8.69 13.10
CA LEU A 125 7.67 7.58 12.77
C LEU A 125 7.19 7.65 11.32
N VAL A 126 6.87 8.84 10.83
CA VAL A 126 6.48 9.05 9.43
C VAL A 126 7.64 8.74 8.48
N LEU A 127 8.86 9.21 8.77
CA LEU A 127 10.04 8.96 7.94
C LEU A 127 10.45 7.49 7.95
N ARG A 128 10.44 6.83 9.12
CA ARG A 128 10.66 5.38 9.28
C ARG A 128 9.71 4.59 8.39
N THR A 129 8.41 4.82 8.56
CA THR A 129 7.38 4.09 7.81
C THR A 129 7.48 4.38 6.30
N LYS A 130 7.76 5.63 5.93
CA LYS A 130 7.97 6.02 4.54
C LYS A 130 9.20 5.33 3.92
N LEU A 131 10.31 5.23 4.66
CA LEU A 131 11.50 4.50 4.20
C LEU A 131 11.15 3.04 3.95
N ILE A 132 10.51 2.37 4.92
CA ILE A 132 10.14 0.96 4.78
C ILE A 132 9.23 0.77 3.57
N THR A 133 8.19 1.59 3.41
CA THR A 133 7.29 1.50 2.24
C THR A 133 8.02 1.63 0.90
N HIS A 134 8.99 2.56 0.78
CA HIS A 134 9.80 2.65 -0.44
C HIS A 134 10.74 1.44 -0.60
N VAL A 135 11.40 0.97 0.46
CA VAL A 135 12.26 -0.23 0.35
C VAL A 135 11.46 -1.41 -0.18
N LEU A 136 10.25 -1.65 0.35
CA LEU A 136 9.38 -2.71 -0.12
C LEU A 136 9.03 -2.55 -1.61
N GLN A 137 8.66 -1.35 -2.04
CA GLN A 137 8.36 -1.08 -3.46
C GLN A 137 9.55 -1.37 -4.38
N PHE A 138 10.75 -0.94 -3.99
CA PHE A 138 11.95 -1.16 -4.80
C PHE A 138 12.37 -2.65 -4.81
N ILE A 139 12.16 -3.40 -3.71
CA ILE A 139 12.36 -4.86 -3.71
C ILE A 139 11.39 -5.52 -4.69
N VAL A 140 10.10 -5.19 -4.64
CA VAL A 140 9.08 -5.73 -5.56
C VAL A 140 9.51 -5.54 -7.02
N HIS A 141 9.89 -4.31 -7.41
CA HIS A 141 10.33 -4.02 -8.76
C HIS A 141 11.60 -4.79 -9.13
N SER A 142 12.57 -4.87 -8.21
CA SER A 142 13.82 -5.57 -8.47
C SER A 142 13.63 -7.08 -8.64
N VAL A 143 12.73 -7.72 -7.88
CA VAL A 143 12.40 -9.15 -7.99
C VAL A 143 11.73 -9.48 -9.32
N LEU A 144 11.00 -8.53 -9.89
CA LEU A 144 10.28 -8.66 -11.16
C LEU A 144 11.07 -8.13 -12.36
N ASP A 145 12.36 -7.81 -12.17
CA ASP A 145 13.24 -7.21 -13.18
C ASP A 145 12.63 -5.97 -13.87
N MET A 146 11.89 -5.18 -13.09
CA MET A 146 11.27 -3.93 -13.54
C MET A 146 12.18 -2.73 -13.26
N ASP A 147 12.02 -1.68 -14.06
CA ASP A 147 12.65 -0.39 -13.77
C ASP A 147 12.24 0.10 -12.37
N LEU A 148 13.23 0.59 -11.62
CA LEU A 148 13.00 1.14 -10.28
C LEU A 148 12.12 2.39 -10.38
N PRO A 149 11.15 2.56 -9.47
CA PRO A 149 10.21 3.66 -9.54
C PRO A 149 10.95 4.98 -9.34
N VAL A 150 10.77 5.92 -10.29
CA VAL A 150 11.30 7.27 -10.13
C VAL A 150 10.40 8.02 -9.15
N VAL A 151 10.92 8.30 -7.95
CA VAL A 151 10.15 8.99 -6.91
C VAL A 151 10.21 10.51 -7.14
N PRO A 152 9.09 11.16 -7.50
CA PRO A 152 9.09 12.59 -7.76
C PRO A 152 9.34 13.36 -6.46
N VAL A 153 10.44 14.10 -6.41
CA VAL A 153 10.73 14.97 -5.26
C VAL A 153 9.96 16.28 -5.43
N HIS A 154 8.78 16.34 -4.83
CA HIS A 154 8.02 17.58 -4.71
C HIS A 154 8.65 18.48 -3.66
N LYS A 155 9.23 19.62 -4.10
CA LYS A 155 9.68 20.65 -3.16
C LYS A 155 8.72 21.81 -3.19
N ALA A 156 8.37 22.29 -1.99
CA ALA A 156 7.88 23.65 -1.87
C ALA A 156 8.97 24.59 -2.38
N LYS A 157 8.63 25.54 -3.26
CA LYS A 157 9.54 26.65 -3.52
C LYS A 157 9.60 27.45 -2.23
N HIS A 158 10.70 27.31 -1.50
CA HIS A 158 11.03 28.30 -0.48
C HIS A 158 11.05 29.68 -1.14
N LYS A 159 10.52 30.69 -0.45
CA LYS A 159 10.56 32.09 -0.85
C LYS A 159 11.91 32.44 -1.47
N SER A 160 11.88 33.22 -2.55
CA SER A 160 13.07 33.58 -3.33
C SER A 160 14.22 34.05 -2.42
N GLY A 161 15.47 33.78 -2.82
CA GLY A 161 16.66 34.00 -2.00
C GLY A 161 16.85 35.44 -1.46
N LYS A 162 16.10 36.43 -1.96
CA LYS A 162 16.08 37.79 -1.39
C LYS A 162 15.30 37.89 -0.07
N GLU A 163 14.20 37.15 0.12
CA GLU A 163 13.47 37.15 1.40
C GLU A 163 14.16 36.28 2.46
N LYS A 164 14.73 35.13 2.07
CA LYS A 164 15.46 34.22 3.01
C LYS A 164 16.68 34.87 3.66
N LYS A 165 17.34 35.81 3.00
CA LYS A 165 18.49 36.54 3.58
C LYS A 165 18.10 37.44 4.75
N LYS A 166 16.84 37.87 4.83
CA LYS A 166 16.41 38.79 5.90
C LYS A 166 16.03 38.06 7.18
N ASN A 167 15.40 36.89 7.09
CA ASN A 167 15.03 36.07 8.24
C ASN A 167 15.29 34.59 7.92
N PRO A 168 16.45 34.02 8.32
CA PRO A 168 16.66 32.58 8.24
C PRO A 168 15.63 31.86 9.11
N ASP A 169 15.15 30.72 8.63
CA ASP A 169 14.29 29.82 9.39
C ASP A 169 15.03 29.41 10.69
N PRO A 170 14.48 29.69 11.89
CA PRO A 170 15.15 29.41 13.15
C PRO A 170 15.63 27.95 13.27
N LEU A 171 14.89 27.00 12.71
CA LEU A 171 15.26 25.59 12.73
C LEU A 171 16.47 25.30 11.84
N GLN A 172 16.58 25.97 10.69
CA GLN A 172 17.75 25.85 9.80
C GLN A 172 19.00 26.44 10.46
N GLN A 173 18.84 27.52 11.22
CA GLN A 173 19.94 28.16 11.95
C GLN A 173 20.41 27.27 13.10
N LEU A 174 19.49 26.77 13.94
CA LEU A 174 19.80 25.81 15.01
C LEU A 174 20.50 24.55 14.48
N HIS A 175 19.99 23.97 13.39
CA HIS A 175 20.63 22.82 12.76
C HIS A 175 22.04 23.14 12.25
N LYS A 176 22.23 24.31 11.63
CA LYS A 176 23.55 24.76 11.17
C LYS A 176 24.52 24.91 12.35
N ASP A 177 24.10 25.55 13.42
CA ASP A 177 24.93 25.81 14.59
C ASP A 177 25.30 24.50 15.30
N ALA A 178 24.34 23.57 15.44
CA ALA A 178 24.60 22.22 15.96
C ALA A 178 25.60 21.44 15.09
N MET A 179 25.46 21.48 13.76
CA MET A 179 26.41 20.81 12.85
C MET A 179 27.81 21.43 12.93
N LEU A 180 27.91 22.76 13.02
CA LEU A 180 29.20 23.44 13.18
C LEU A 180 29.86 23.11 14.52
N GLN A 181 29.08 22.99 15.59
CA GLN A 181 29.56 22.60 16.91
C GLN A 181 30.10 21.16 16.92
N VAL A 182 29.41 20.22 16.25
CA VAL A 182 29.78 18.80 16.25
C VAL A 182 30.94 18.50 15.29
N TYR A 183 30.93 19.07 14.08
CA TYR A 183 31.87 18.68 13.01
C TYR A 183 32.95 19.73 12.70
N GLY A 184 32.82 20.95 13.23
CA GLY A 184 33.65 22.07 12.83
C GLY A 184 33.30 22.63 11.45
N LYS A 185 33.90 23.77 11.11
CA LYS A 185 33.58 24.53 9.89
C LYS A 185 33.94 23.81 8.60
N GLU A 186 35.14 23.23 8.53
CA GLU A 186 35.64 22.59 7.31
C GLU A 186 34.78 21.40 6.90
N LYS A 187 34.50 20.49 7.84
CA LYS A 187 33.64 19.33 7.57
C LYS A 187 32.19 19.73 7.30
N TYR A 188 31.68 20.77 7.96
CA TYR A 188 30.38 21.34 7.64
C TYR A 188 30.31 21.84 6.19
N ASP A 189 31.33 22.56 5.72
CA ASP A 189 31.36 23.11 4.36
C ASP A 189 31.41 22.00 3.30
N GLU A 190 32.16 20.91 3.56
CA GLU A 190 32.16 19.69 2.73
C GLU A 190 30.76 19.06 2.65
N ILE A 191 30.13 18.79 3.80
CA ILE A 191 28.77 18.24 3.87
C ILE A 191 27.77 19.16 3.16
N ALA A 192 27.89 20.48 3.34
CA ALA A 192 27.02 21.45 2.69
C ALA A 192 27.21 21.48 1.17
N ALA A 193 28.45 21.33 0.68
CA ALA A 193 28.76 21.23 -0.74
C ALA A 193 28.20 19.93 -1.35
N GLU A 194 28.38 18.80 -0.68
CA GLU A 194 27.80 17.52 -1.08
C GLU A 194 26.27 17.60 -1.13
N PHE A 195 25.65 18.15 -0.08
CA PHE A 195 24.20 18.35 -0.03
C PHE A 195 23.71 19.23 -1.18
N LYS A 196 24.46 20.27 -1.54
CA LYS A 196 24.16 21.15 -2.68
C LYS A 196 24.30 20.43 -4.02
N THR A 197 25.30 19.56 -4.19
CA THR A 197 25.48 18.73 -5.39
C THR A 197 24.35 17.73 -5.52
N ALA A 198 24.08 16.93 -4.50
CA ALA A 198 22.96 16.00 -4.45
C ALA A 198 21.61 16.72 -4.63
N PHE A 199 21.49 17.96 -4.16
CA PHE A 199 20.32 18.80 -4.42
C PHE A 199 20.16 19.13 -5.91
N LYS A 200 21.23 19.51 -6.60
CA LYS A 200 21.19 19.83 -8.04
C LYS A 200 20.83 18.61 -8.87
N GLU A 201 21.42 17.46 -8.55
CA GLU A 201 21.15 16.19 -9.22
C GLU A 201 19.68 15.78 -9.05
N ARG A 202 19.16 15.74 -7.82
CA ARG A 202 17.73 15.48 -7.57
C ARG A 202 16.81 16.47 -8.28
N LYS A 203 17.25 17.70 -8.50
CA LYS A 203 16.48 18.72 -9.24
C LYS A 203 16.51 18.44 -10.75
N ALA A 204 17.63 17.95 -11.29
CA ALA A 204 17.74 17.55 -12.69
C ALA A 204 16.91 16.30 -12.98
N ASN A 205 16.86 15.35 -12.05
CA ASN A 205 16.10 14.11 -12.16
C ASN A 205 14.63 14.25 -11.73
N LYS A 206 14.14 15.47 -11.52
CA LYS A 206 12.78 15.70 -11.05
C LYS A 206 11.79 15.46 -12.18
N ILE A 207 10.96 14.44 -12.02
CA ILE A 207 9.78 14.22 -12.85
C ILE A 207 8.58 14.90 -12.20
N SER A 208 7.85 15.72 -12.96
CA SER A 208 6.58 16.27 -12.51
C SER A 208 5.45 15.27 -12.72
N GLY A 209 4.56 15.12 -11.73
CA GLY A 209 3.39 14.24 -11.80
C GLY A 209 2.08 15.03 -11.71
N CYS A 210 1.07 14.63 -12.47
CA CYS A 210 -0.27 15.20 -12.39
C CYS A 210 -0.90 14.75 -11.08
N ARG A 211 -1.39 15.70 -10.27
CA ARG A 211 -1.96 15.39 -8.96
C ARG A 211 -3.25 14.56 -9.03
N HIS A 212 -3.95 14.58 -10.16
CA HIS A 212 -5.20 13.83 -10.33
C HIS A 212 -4.99 12.42 -10.90
N CYS A 213 -4.47 12.32 -12.13
CA CYS A 213 -4.33 11.05 -12.83
C CYS A 213 -2.97 10.36 -12.62
N CYS A 214 -2.06 10.99 -11.86
CA CYS A 214 -0.69 10.52 -11.64
C CYS A 214 0.17 10.39 -12.91
N GLY A 215 -0.31 10.87 -14.06
CA GLY A 215 0.48 10.89 -15.30
C GLY A 215 1.76 11.70 -15.14
N MET A 216 2.87 11.19 -15.67
CA MET A 216 4.19 11.83 -15.59
C MET A 216 4.42 12.80 -16.75
N GLU A 217 5.18 13.85 -16.48
CA GLU A 217 5.54 14.89 -17.46
C GLU A 217 6.49 14.29 -18.52
N LYS A 218 6.03 14.27 -19.78
CA LYS A 218 6.86 13.87 -20.92
C LYS A 218 7.80 15.02 -21.28
N THR A 219 8.94 14.72 -21.91
CA THR A 219 10.07 15.62 -22.21
C THR A 219 9.76 16.97 -22.89
N ARG A 220 8.52 17.23 -23.34
CA ARG A 220 8.11 18.49 -23.98
C ARG A 220 6.82 19.11 -23.45
N GLU A 221 6.08 18.43 -22.57
CA GLU A 221 4.82 18.96 -22.04
C GLU A 221 5.11 19.60 -20.69
N SER A 222 4.68 20.85 -20.47
CA SER A 222 4.80 21.48 -19.16
C SER A 222 3.48 21.34 -18.40
N PHE A 223 3.49 20.74 -17.21
CA PHE A 223 2.28 20.66 -16.39
C PHE A 223 1.83 22.03 -15.90
N LYS A 224 0.52 22.26 -15.92
CA LYS A 224 -0.12 23.47 -15.42
C LYS A 224 -0.04 23.49 -13.90
N ARG A 225 0.26 24.65 -13.32
CA ARG A 225 0.37 24.83 -11.86
C ARG A 225 -0.88 25.52 -11.32
N CYS A 226 -1.32 25.12 -10.13
CA CYS A 226 -2.32 25.91 -9.42
C CYS A 226 -1.71 27.24 -8.95
N ALA A 227 -2.18 28.36 -9.49
CA ALA A 227 -1.66 29.69 -9.18
C ALA A 227 -1.73 30.04 -7.69
N ALA A 228 -2.84 29.72 -7.01
CA ALA A 228 -3.01 30.02 -5.60
C ALA A 228 -2.05 29.22 -4.70
N CYS A 229 -1.85 27.93 -4.99
CA CYS A 229 -0.85 27.12 -4.28
C CYS A 229 0.58 27.60 -4.58
N PHE A 230 0.84 27.97 -5.83
CA PHE A 230 2.17 28.45 -6.23
C PHE A 230 2.57 29.74 -5.50
N LYS A 231 1.62 30.65 -5.25
CA LYS A 231 1.85 31.89 -4.49
C LYS A 231 2.37 31.65 -3.07
N ILE A 232 1.92 30.59 -2.42
CA ILE A 232 2.37 30.19 -1.07
C ILE A 232 3.55 29.21 -1.08
N GLY A 233 4.18 29.01 -2.25
CA GLY A 233 5.31 28.10 -2.41
C GLY A 233 4.92 26.61 -2.49
N ARG A 234 3.63 26.26 -2.50
CA ARG A 234 3.18 24.87 -2.69
C ARG A 234 3.04 24.54 -4.17
N GLU A 235 3.70 23.49 -4.62
CA GLU A 235 3.63 23.04 -6.01
C GLU A 235 2.54 21.98 -6.17
N VAL A 236 1.48 22.31 -6.91
CA VAL A 236 0.42 21.36 -7.31
C VAL A 236 0.28 21.45 -8.82
N LEU A 237 0.53 20.33 -9.49
CA LEU A 237 0.67 20.22 -10.94
C LEU A 237 -0.45 19.38 -11.53
N TYR A 238 -0.89 19.75 -12.73
CA TYR A 238 -1.92 19.04 -13.49
C TYR A 238 -1.53 18.98 -14.96
N CYS A 239 -1.69 17.83 -15.60
CA CYS A 239 -1.49 17.70 -17.04
C CYS A 239 -2.54 18.50 -17.84
N SER A 240 -3.74 18.68 -17.29
CA SER A 240 -4.84 19.35 -17.96
C SER A 240 -5.77 20.10 -17.00
N LYS A 241 -6.65 20.97 -17.54
CA LYS A 241 -7.63 21.71 -16.72
C LYS A 241 -8.70 20.76 -16.16
N GLU A 242 -9.04 19.73 -16.92
CA GLU A 242 -9.98 18.67 -16.58
C GLU A 242 -9.49 17.93 -15.34
N CYS A 243 -8.21 17.52 -15.31
CA CYS A 243 -7.57 16.94 -14.13
C CYS A 243 -7.60 17.88 -12.92
N GLN A 244 -7.35 19.18 -13.12
CA GLN A 244 -7.43 20.16 -12.03
C GLN A 244 -8.86 20.27 -11.47
N VAL A 245 -9.88 20.34 -12.32
CA VAL A 245 -11.29 20.43 -11.91
C VAL A 245 -11.75 19.14 -11.23
N ALA A 246 -11.34 17.98 -11.73
CA ALA A 246 -11.65 16.70 -11.11
C ALA A 246 -11.02 16.59 -9.71
N ASN A 247 -9.74 16.98 -9.57
CA ASN A 247 -9.07 16.98 -8.27
C ASN A 247 -9.61 18.05 -7.30
N TRP A 248 -10.09 19.19 -7.83
CA TRP A 248 -10.73 20.24 -7.03
C TRP A 248 -11.89 19.70 -6.21
N LYS A 249 -12.75 18.88 -6.83
CA LYS A 249 -13.91 18.27 -6.19
C LYS A 249 -13.55 17.18 -5.17
N ILE A 250 -12.33 16.64 -5.23
CA ILE A 250 -11.91 15.49 -4.40
C ILE A 250 -11.12 15.98 -3.19
N GLU A 251 -9.97 16.63 -3.41
CA GLU A 251 -9.04 17.00 -2.34
C GLU A 251 -8.51 18.43 -2.46
N HIS A 252 -8.35 18.97 -3.68
CA HIS A 252 -7.56 20.18 -3.85
C HIS A 252 -8.22 21.41 -3.23
N LYS A 253 -9.56 21.50 -3.25
CA LYS A 253 -10.30 22.61 -2.62
C LYS A 253 -9.97 22.77 -1.14
N LEU A 254 -9.72 21.66 -0.44
CA LEU A 254 -9.43 21.67 1.00
C LEU A 254 -8.08 22.32 1.30
N ILE A 255 -7.11 22.17 0.41
CA ILE A 255 -5.74 22.62 0.64
C ILE A 255 -5.41 23.91 -0.13
N CYS A 256 -6.12 24.23 -1.20
CA CYS A 256 -5.70 25.27 -2.15
C CYS A 256 -5.45 26.63 -1.50
N GLY A 257 -4.25 27.20 -1.70
CA GLY A 257 -3.88 28.53 -1.22
C GLY A 257 -3.76 28.68 0.30
N LYS A 258 -4.03 27.64 1.08
CA LYS A 258 -3.87 27.66 2.54
C LYS A 258 -2.41 27.51 2.94
N PRO A 259 -1.90 28.29 3.92
CA PRO A 259 -0.51 28.22 4.37
C PRO A 259 -0.09 26.78 4.75
N LEU A 260 1.22 26.54 4.65
CA LEU A 260 1.87 25.28 5.06
C LEU A 260 2.31 25.38 6.53
N ASP A 261 1.44 25.89 7.40
CA ASP A 261 1.69 25.89 8.84
C ASP A 261 1.20 24.59 9.50
N TYR A 262 1.65 24.39 10.73
CA TYR A 262 1.43 23.17 11.50
C TYR A 262 -0.06 22.94 11.79
N GLU A 263 -0.77 23.97 12.24
CA GLU A 263 -2.18 23.90 12.59
C GLU A 263 -3.04 23.56 11.34
N THR A 264 -2.74 24.18 10.21
CA THR A 264 -3.39 23.83 8.94
C THR A 264 -3.10 22.40 8.55
N ALA A 265 -1.86 21.90 8.68
CA ALA A 265 -1.54 20.51 8.38
C ALA A 265 -2.29 19.52 9.29
N ALA A 266 -2.34 19.80 10.61
CA ALA A 266 -3.04 18.98 11.59
C ALA A 266 -4.57 19.00 11.41
N ASN A 267 -5.14 20.13 11.00
CA ASN A 267 -6.56 20.22 10.69
C ASN A 267 -6.89 19.52 9.36
N LEU A 268 -6.03 19.64 8.35
CA LEU A 268 -6.20 18.95 7.07
C LEU A 268 -6.06 17.43 7.21
N SER A 269 -5.21 16.92 8.12
CA SER A 269 -5.09 15.48 8.36
C SER A 269 -6.36 14.88 8.98
N LYS A 270 -7.15 15.68 9.70
CA LYS A 270 -8.46 15.26 10.22
C LYS A 270 -9.54 15.20 9.14
N ILE A 271 -9.38 15.92 8.03
CA ILE A 271 -10.34 15.92 6.93
C ILE A 271 -10.06 14.70 6.05
N VAL A 272 -10.58 13.56 6.47
CA VAL A 272 -10.59 12.34 5.67
C VAL A 272 -11.62 12.52 4.56
N PRO A 273 -11.23 12.46 3.27
CA PRO A 273 -12.21 12.39 2.20
C PRO A 273 -13.07 11.16 2.44
N LYS A 274 -14.38 11.33 2.66
CA LYS A 274 -15.29 10.19 2.72
C LYS A 274 -15.13 9.41 1.40
N PRO A 275 -14.87 8.09 1.44
CA PRO A 275 -14.79 7.30 0.23
C PRO A 275 -16.08 7.52 -0.56
N LYS A 276 -15.96 7.94 -1.82
CA LYS A 276 -17.11 8.28 -2.68
C LYS A 276 -18.05 7.09 -2.91
N HIS A 277 -17.50 5.90 -2.77
CA HIS A 277 -18.24 4.65 -2.81
C HIS A 277 -17.83 3.88 -1.56
N PRO A 278 -18.72 3.65 -0.57
CA PRO A 278 -18.47 2.62 0.41
C PRO A 278 -18.21 1.34 -0.39
N SER A 279 -17.17 0.58 -0.04
CA SER A 279 -16.62 -0.51 -0.85
C SER A 279 -17.61 -1.64 -1.16
N GLY A 280 -18.87 -1.54 -0.71
CA GLY A 280 -19.90 -2.57 -0.86
C GLY A 280 -19.67 -3.76 0.06
N PHE A 281 -18.53 -3.79 0.76
CA PHE A 281 -18.12 -4.82 1.68
C PHE A 281 -18.25 -4.34 3.12
N PRO A 282 -18.54 -5.26 4.06
CA PRO A 282 -18.51 -4.93 5.49
C PRO A 282 -17.09 -4.46 5.90
N PRO A 283 -16.93 -3.63 6.94
CA PRO A 283 -15.60 -3.39 7.53
C PRO A 283 -15.00 -4.71 8.07
N PRO A 284 -13.68 -4.86 8.21
CA PRO A 284 -13.12 -6.05 8.86
C PRO A 284 -13.51 -6.07 10.36
N ALA A 285 -13.75 -7.27 10.90
CA ALA A 285 -13.97 -7.47 12.32
C ALA A 285 -12.68 -7.16 13.11
N PRO A 286 -12.80 -6.73 14.38
CA PRO A 286 -11.63 -6.50 15.22
C PRO A 286 -10.66 -7.69 15.23
N GLY A 287 -9.38 -7.43 14.98
CA GLY A 287 -8.33 -8.46 14.95
C GLY A 287 -8.19 -9.20 13.61
N PHE A 288 -9.16 -9.11 12.69
CA PHE A 288 -9.00 -9.67 11.35
C PHE A 288 -8.34 -8.66 10.41
N LYS A 289 -7.15 -9.00 9.90
CA LYS A 289 -6.46 -8.23 8.86
C LYS A 289 -6.61 -8.94 7.52
N ARG A 290 -7.12 -8.21 6.52
CA ARG A 290 -7.30 -8.76 5.16
C ARG A 290 -5.95 -8.92 4.46
N PRO A 291 -5.65 -10.10 3.90
CA PRO A 291 -4.50 -10.29 3.02
C PRO A 291 -4.58 -9.43 1.77
N LEU A 292 -3.43 -9.16 1.13
CA LEU A 292 -3.35 -8.29 -0.05
C LEU A 292 -4.15 -8.86 -1.23
N GLU A 293 -4.14 -10.17 -1.38
CA GLU A 293 -4.87 -10.93 -2.39
C GLU A 293 -6.39 -10.77 -2.22
N LEU A 294 -6.89 -10.77 -0.97
CA LEU A 294 -8.30 -10.47 -0.71
C LEU A 294 -8.66 -9.01 -1.01
N LEU A 295 -7.75 -8.08 -0.73
CA LEU A 295 -7.96 -6.68 -1.09
C LEU A 295 -8.02 -6.48 -2.61
N ASN A 296 -7.19 -7.20 -3.37
CA ASN A 296 -7.28 -7.23 -4.84
C ASN A 296 -8.63 -7.81 -5.30
N GLN A 297 -9.05 -8.91 -4.69
CA GLN A 297 -10.34 -9.53 -4.98
C GLN A 297 -11.52 -8.59 -4.73
N MET A 298 -11.50 -7.87 -3.61
CA MET A 298 -12.48 -6.83 -3.29
C MET A 298 -12.46 -5.70 -4.32
N GLN A 299 -11.28 -5.21 -4.70
CA GLN A 299 -11.16 -4.14 -5.69
C GLN A 299 -11.78 -4.56 -7.03
N ARG A 300 -11.45 -5.74 -7.56
CA ARG A 300 -12.01 -6.27 -8.81
C ARG A 300 -13.54 -6.29 -8.77
N LEU A 301 -14.12 -6.71 -7.64
CA LEU A 301 -15.58 -6.76 -7.46
C LEU A 301 -16.21 -5.36 -7.30
N SER A 302 -15.50 -4.40 -6.70
CA SER A 302 -15.95 -3.01 -6.68
C SER A 302 -15.96 -2.38 -8.07
N GLU A 303 -15.01 -2.74 -8.94
CA GLU A 303 -14.95 -2.32 -10.34
C GLU A 303 -16.03 -3.02 -11.21
N GLN A 304 -16.50 -4.20 -10.78
CA GLN A 304 -17.43 -5.07 -11.51
C GLN A 304 -18.61 -5.52 -10.62
N PRO A 305 -19.50 -4.59 -10.19
CA PRO A 305 -20.50 -4.83 -9.13
C PRO A 305 -21.62 -5.82 -9.50
N THR A 306 -21.73 -6.20 -10.77
CA THR A 306 -22.70 -7.19 -11.28
C THR A 306 -22.29 -8.62 -10.95
N TYR A 307 -21.01 -8.87 -10.70
CA TYR A 307 -20.45 -10.18 -10.40
C TYR A 307 -20.35 -10.41 -8.89
N ASP A 308 -20.28 -11.69 -8.52
CA ASP A 308 -20.28 -12.13 -7.13
C ASP A 308 -18.89 -12.55 -6.66
N TYR A 309 -18.05 -13.06 -7.59
CA TYR A 309 -16.66 -13.43 -7.36
C TYR A 309 -15.81 -13.32 -8.63
N ALA A 310 -14.51 -13.06 -8.49
CA ALA A 310 -13.50 -13.20 -9.53
C ALA A 310 -12.61 -14.44 -9.25
N VAL A 311 -12.42 -15.31 -10.23
CA VAL A 311 -11.70 -16.59 -10.11
C VAL A 311 -10.60 -16.67 -11.15
N THR A 312 -9.42 -17.07 -10.73
CA THR A 312 -8.26 -17.25 -11.61
C THR A 312 -8.50 -18.37 -12.61
N ARG A 313 -8.26 -18.12 -13.90
CA ARG A 313 -8.37 -19.15 -14.96
C ARG A 313 -7.07 -19.97 -14.96
N SER A 314 -7.10 -21.17 -15.52
CA SER A 314 -5.99 -22.13 -15.40
C SER A 314 -5.26 -22.44 -16.70
N VAL A 315 -5.76 -21.90 -17.83
CA VAL A 315 -5.38 -22.35 -19.19
C VAL A 315 -4.80 -21.24 -20.05
N PHE A 316 -4.66 -20.02 -19.52
CA PHE A 316 -4.11 -18.90 -20.27
C PHE A 316 -2.74 -18.52 -19.71
N GLU A 317 -1.70 -18.67 -20.52
CA GLU A 317 -0.32 -18.23 -20.23
C GLU A 317 -0.15 -16.71 -20.35
N ASN A 318 -1.16 -15.98 -20.86
CA ASN A 318 -1.06 -14.58 -21.29
C ASN A 318 -2.07 -13.63 -20.61
N ASP A 319 -2.15 -13.62 -19.27
CA ASP A 319 -2.84 -12.57 -18.48
C ASP A 319 -4.36 -12.35 -18.70
N GLU A 320 -5.07 -13.12 -19.55
CA GLU A 320 -6.55 -13.19 -19.54
C GLU A 320 -7.05 -14.09 -18.39
N ASP A 321 -6.53 -13.81 -17.19
CA ASP A 321 -6.38 -14.80 -16.12
C ASP A 321 -7.51 -14.74 -15.07
N THR A 322 -8.61 -14.03 -15.34
CA THR A 322 -9.69 -13.89 -14.35
C THR A 322 -11.06 -14.07 -15.00
N GLY A 323 -11.74 -15.15 -14.62
CA GLY A 323 -13.17 -15.34 -14.87
C GLY A 323 -14.01 -14.69 -13.80
N TYR A 324 -15.13 -14.09 -14.17
CA TYR A 324 -16.08 -13.52 -13.22
C TYR A 324 -17.30 -14.43 -13.10
N ILE A 325 -17.67 -14.76 -11.86
CA ILE A 325 -18.81 -15.60 -11.52
C ILE A 325 -19.96 -14.71 -11.08
N SER A 326 -21.14 -14.95 -11.63
CA SER A 326 -22.41 -14.36 -11.18
C SER A 326 -23.44 -15.47 -11.07
N TYR A 327 -24.24 -15.42 -10.01
CA TYR A 327 -25.34 -16.35 -9.77
C TYR A 327 -26.65 -15.73 -10.23
N THR A 328 -27.36 -16.40 -11.14
CA THR A 328 -28.62 -15.92 -11.72
C THR A 328 -29.82 -16.23 -10.82
N ILE A 329 -29.76 -17.32 -10.04
CA ILE A 329 -30.81 -17.70 -9.10
C ILE A 329 -30.72 -16.79 -7.86
N PRO A 330 -31.75 -15.97 -7.55
CA PRO A 330 -31.66 -14.97 -6.49
C PRO A 330 -31.31 -15.56 -5.12
N VAL A 331 -31.88 -16.73 -4.79
CA VAL A 331 -31.63 -17.40 -3.50
C VAL A 331 -30.18 -17.83 -3.36
N ASP A 332 -29.57 -18.40 -4.40
CA ASP A 332 -28.16 -18.79 -4.38
C ASP A 332 -27.25 -17.57 -4.27
N LYS A 333 -27.57 -16.52 -5.03
CA LYS A 333 -26.83 -15.25 -5.02
C LYS A 333 -26.79 -14.63 -3.63
N VAL A 334 -27.94 -14.53 -2.96
CA VAL A 334 -28.04 -13.97 -1.60
C VAL A 334 -27.21 -14.79 -0.62
N ARG A 335 -27.29 -16.12 -0.70
CA ARG A 335 -26.57 -17.00 0.23
C ARG A 335 -25.06 -17.00 -0.01
N PHE A 336 -24.63 -17.06 -1.27
CA PHE A 336 -23.21 -16.93 -1.62
C PHE A 336 -22.63 -15.61 -1.10
N ARG A 337 -23.34 -14.49 -1.33
CA ARG A 337 -22.93 -13.17 -0.81
C ARG A 337 -22.86 -13.15 0.71
N ALA A 338 -23.79 -13.79 1.42
CA ALA A 338 -23.74 -13.87 2.88
C ALA A 338 -22.47 -14.59 3.38
N HIS A 339 -22.07 -15.70 2.75
CA HIS A 339 -20.81 -16.38 3.09
C HIS A 339 -19.59 -15.55 2.73
N ARG A 340 -19.57 -14.95 1.53
CA ARG A 340 -18.52 -14.04 1.07
C ARG A 340 -18.34 -12.87 2.02
N ASP A 341 -19.41 -12.20 2.39
CA ASP A 341 -19.36 -11.03 3.27
C ASP A 341 -18.90 -11.44 4.68
N ARG A 342 -19.33 -12.60 5.19
CA ARG A 342 -18.82 -13.17 6.46
C ARG A 342 -17.33 -13.48 6.37
N ALA A 343 -16.85 -14.07 5.29
CA ALA A 343 -15.44 -14.37 5.07
C ALA A 343 -14.60 -13.09 4.95
N ILE A 344 -15.05 -12.10 4.18
CA ILE A 344 -14.39 -10.78 4.03
C ILE A 344 -14.38 -9.98 5.35
N ASN A 345 -15.40 -10.16 6.19
CA ASN A 345 -15.50 -9.51 7.49
C ASN A 345 -14.60 -10.17 8.54
N THR A 346 -14.59 -11.50 8.64
CA THR A 346 -14.02 -12.22 9.80
C THR A 346 -12.89 -13.20 9.48
N GLY A 347 -12.68 -13.54 8.21
CA GLY A 347 -11.86 -14.70 7.83
C GLY A 347 -12.49 -16.05 8.20
N ASN A 348 -13.82 -16.13 8.40
CA ASN A 348 -14.50 -17.35 8.81
C ASN A 348 -14.22 -18.53 7.85
N ARG A 349 -13.48 -19.52 8.33
CA ARG A 349 -13.03 -20.69 7.57
C ARG A 349 -14.18 -21.47 6.93
N THR A 350 -15.27 -21.71 7.65
CA THR A 350 -16.44 -22.41 7.11
C THR A 350 -17.03 -21.66 5.91
N SER A 351 -17.18 -20.34 6.01
CA SER A 351 -17.62 -19.51 4.88
C SER A 351 -16.64 -19.56 3.70
N VAL A 352 -15.33 -19.54 3.95
CA VAL A 352 -14.33 -19.67 2.86
C VAL A 352 -14.48 -21.01 2.13
N ALA A 353 -14.63 -22.11 2.87
CA ALA A 353 -14.85 -23.43 2.29
C ALA A 353 -16.17 -23.50 1.49
N LEU A 354 -17.23 -22.88 1.98
CA LEU A 354 -18.52 -22.81 1.28
C LEU A 354 -18.45 -21.98 -0.01
N ILE A 355 -17.74 -20.85 -0.01
CA ILE A 355 -17.47 -20.06 -1.22
C ILE A 355 -16.71 -20.93 -2.23
N CYS A 356 -15.66 -21.63 -1.78
CA CYS A 356 -14.86 -22.51 -2.63
C CYS A 356 -15.71 -23.63 -3.23
N GLU A 357 -16.54 -24.30 -2.43
CA GLU A 357 -17.44 -25.36 -2.90
C GLU A 357 -18.42 -24.84 -3.95
N TYR A 358 -18.99 -23.65 -3.73
CA TYR A 358 -19.90 -23.00 -4.68
C TYR A 358 -19.26 -22.74 -6.04
N ILE A 359 -18.05 -22.17 -6.03
CA ILE A 359 -17.28 -21.90 -7.23
C ILE A 359 -16.99 -23.19 -7.99
N LEU A 360 -16.48 -24.21 -7.30
CA LEU A 360 -16.14 -25.50 -7.91
C LEU A 360 -17.38 -26.23 -8.46
N TRP A 361 -18.52 -26.12 -7.77
CA TRP A 361 -19.79 -26.67 -8.23
C TRP A 361 -20.29 -25.95 -9.48
N ASP A 362 -20.26 -24.62 -9.52
CA ASP A 362 -20.67 -23.83 -10.68
C ASP A 362 -19.80 -24.14 -11.92
N ILE A 363 -18.48 -24.20 -11.74
CA ILE A 363 -17.51 -24.64 -12.78
C ILE A 363 -17.90 -26.01 -13.34
N LYS A 364 -18.16 -26.99 -12.44
CA LYS A 364 -18.55 -28.35 -12.82
C LYS A 364 -19.88 -28.36 -13.58
N MET A 365 -20.89 -27.62 -13.12
CA MET A 365 -22.22 -27.57 -13.73
C MET A 365 -22.18 -26.94 -15.13
N ARG A 366 -21.35 -25.92 -15.33
CA ARG A 366 -21.12 -25.29 -16.64
C ARG A 366 -20.24 -26.10 -17.57
N LYS A 367 -19.62 -27.19 -17.08
CA LYS A 367 -18.57 -27.95 -17.78
C LYS A 367 -17.43 -27.04 -18.25
N ALA A 368 -17.09 -26.04 -17.44
CA ALA A 368 -16.06 -25.07 -17.76
C ALA A 368 -14.69 -25.76 -17.68
N THR A 369 -13.97 -25.84 -18.80
CA THR A 369 -12.66 -26.50 -18.91
C THR A 369 -11.49 -25.55 -18.66
N ASP A 370 -11.78 -24.25 -18.58
CA ASP A 370 -10.82 -23.18 -18.35
C ASP A 370 -10.41 -23.00 -16.88
N PHE A 371 -11.00 -23.78 -15.96
CA PHE A 371 -10.68 -23.76 -14.54
C PHE A 371 -10.20 -25.11 -14.04
N ARG A 372 -9.11 -25.08 -13.25
CA ARG A 372 -8.59 -26.23 -12.50
C ARG A 372 -8.96 -26.09 -11.04
N ARG A 373 -9.42 -27.18 -10.43
CA ARG A 373 -9.85 -27.21 -9.03
C ARG A 373 -8.74 -26.72 -8.10
N GLU A 374 -7.52 -27.19 -8.33
CA GLU A 374 -6.34 -26.90 -7.52
C GLU A 374 -6.06 -25.40 -7.51
N LYS A 375 -6.23 -24.73 -8.66
CA LYS A 375 -6.01 -23.27 -8.79
C LYS A 375 -7.05 -22.44 -8.06
N VAL A 376 -8.30 -22.89 -8.04
CA VAL A 376 -9.36 -22.24 -7.24
C VAL A 376 -9.07 -22.36 -5.74
N VAL A 377 -8.67 -23.56 -5.30
CA VAL A 377 -8.33 -23.82 -3.88
C VAL A 377 -7.10 -22.99 -3.48
N GLU A 378 -6.04 -22.99 -4.29
CA GLU A 378 -4.84 -22.16 -4.08
C GLU A 378 -5.18 -20.66 -4.01
N GLN A 379 -6.07 -20.17 -4.88
CA GLN A 379 -6.50 -18.77 -4.87
C GLN A 379 -7.17 -18.40 -3.53
N LEU A 380 -8.21 -19.13 -3.13
CA LEU A 380 -8.94 -18.83 -1.89
C LEU A 380 -8.07 -19.06 -0.65
N SER A 381 -7.16 -20.04 -0.70
CA SER A 381 -6.13 -20.25 0.32
C SER A 381 -5.31 -18.99 0.57
N ARG A 382 -4.78 -18.36 -0.49
CA ARG A 382 -4.01 -17.10 -0.39
C ARG A 382 -4.87 -15.93 0.06
N GLU A 383 -6.04 -15.74 -0.56
CA GLU A 383 -6.95 -14.64 -0.23
C GLU A 383 -7.31 -14.61 1.26
N TYR A 384 -7.54 -15.76 1.89
CA TYR A 384 -7.95 -15.80 3.30
C TYR A 384 -6.84 -16.25 4.26
N ALA A 385 -5.59 -16.26 3.81
CA ALA A 385 -4.43 -16.73 4.59
C ALA A 385 -4.69 -18.09 5.27
N TRP A 386 -5.33 -19.01 4.55
CA TRP A 386 -5.66 -20.35 5.01
C TRP A 386 -4.86 -21.35 4.20
N THR A 387 -4.13 -22.27 4.84
CA THR A 387 -3.38 -23.33 4.16
C THR A 387 -4.25 -24.13 3.18
N VAL A 388 -3.69 -24.54 2.04
CA VAL A 388 -4.37 -25.39 1.05
C VAL A 388 -4.93 -26.64 1.72
N GLU A 389 -4.14 -27.32 2.55
CA GLU A 389 -4.53 -28.54 3.27
C GLU A 389 -5.73 -28.30 4.19
N GLY A 390 -5.74 -27.16 4.89
CA GLY A 390 -6.84 -26.77 5.76
C GLY A 390 -8.13 -26.49 4.99
N LEU A 391 -8.04 -25.81 3.83
CA LEU A 391 -9.19 -25.57 2.96
C LEU A 391 -9.71 -26.88 2.36
N GLU A 392 -8.82 -27.78 1.94
CA GLU A 392 -9.15 -29.13 1.46
C GLU A 392 -9.89 -29.96 2.50
N GLN A 393 -9.44 -29.94 3.76
CA GLN A 393 -10.15 -30.58 4.87
C GLN A 393 -11.56 -30.00 5.04
N GLY A 394 -11.70 -28.67 4.96
CA GLY A 394 -13.01 -28.01 4.98
C GLY A 394 -13.93 -28.47 3.83
N LEU A 395 -13.39 -28.57 2.62
CA LEU A 395 -14.11 -29.09 1.45
C LEU A 395 -14.52 -30.56 1.61
N GLN A 396 -13.67 -31.39 2.20
CA GLN A 396 -13.98 -32.79 2.45
C GLN A 396 -15.11 -32.95 3.48
N LEU A 397 -15.11 -32.14 4.54
CA LEU A 397 -16.21 -32.11 5.50
C LEU A 397 -17.53 -31.75 4.80
N LEU A 398 -17.54 -30.69 3.98
CA LEU A 398 -18.73 -30.29 3.21
C LEU A 398 -19.18 -31.38 2.24
N ALA A 399 -18.24 -32.08 1.59
CA ALA A 399 -18.55 -33.20 0.70
C ALA A 399 -19.23 -34.37 1.43
N ASN A 400 -18.79 -34.69 2.64
CA ASN A 400 -19.40 -35.74 3.47
C ASN A 400 -20.84 -35.36 3.85
N VAL A 401 -21.08 -34.10 4.21
CA VAL A 401 -22.42 -33.65 4.56
C VAL A 401 -23.34 -33.68 3.33
N ARG A 402 -22.85 -33.23 2.17
CA ARG A 402 -23.58 -33.27 0.90
C ARG A 402 -23.99 -34.68 0.47
N ALA A 403 -23.17 -35.69 0.74
CA ALA A 403 -23.48 -37.08 0.41
C ALA A 403 -24.77 -37.60 1.10
N GLY A 404 -25.19 -36.96 2.19
CA GLY A 404 -26.44 -37.27 2.89
C GLY A 404 -27.71 -36.66 2.28
N PHE A 405 -27.62 -35.85 1.22
CA PHE A 405 -28.77 -35.13 0.66
C PHE A 405 -29.05 -35.47 -0.82
N ALA A 406 -30.33 -35.60 -1.15
CA ALA A 406 -30.78 -35.82 -2.53
C ALA A 406 -30.45 -34.61 -3.43
N GLY A 407 -29.80 -34.86 -4.57
CA GLY A 407 -29.53 -33.84 -5.59
C GLY A 407 -28.12 -33.25 -5.62
N ASN A 408 -27.24 -33.61 -4.67
CA ASN A 408 -25.81 -33.22 -4.67
C ASN A 408 -25.55 -31.70 -4.87
N ARG A 409 -26.50 -30.84 -4.51
CA ARG A 409 -26.30 -29.39 -4.54
C ARG A 409 -25.66 -28.95 -3.22
N PRO A 410 -24.70 -28.00 -3.24
CA PRO A 410 -24.22 -27.36 -2.02
C PRO A 410 -25.42 -26.86 -1.19
N LEU A 411 -25.68 -27.46 -0.03
CA LEU A 411 -26.82 -27.13 0.82
C LEU A 411 -26.41 -26.08 1.84
N LEU A 412 -26.71 -24.81 1.56
CA LEU A 412 -26.30 -23.67 2.39
C LEU A 412 -27.14 -23.41 3.64
N SER A 413 -27.92 -24.37 4.12
CA SER A 413 -28.64 -24.22 5.39
C SER A 413 -27.83 -24.72 6.58
N TYR A 414 -26.50 -24.74 6.52
CA TYR A 414 -25.64 -25.08 7.67
C TYR A 414 -25.59 -23.98 8.74
N GLY A 415 -26.40 -22.93 8.60
CA GLY A 415 -26.61 -21.96 9.67
C GLY A 415 -27.12 -22.69 10.90
N ASP A 416 -26.27 -22.76 11.93
CA ASP A 416 -26.58 -23.05 13.33
C ASP A 416 -26.28 -24.47 13.85
N TYR A 417 -25.75 -25.39 13.03
CA TYR A 417 -25.45 -26.78 13.47
C TYR A 417 -23.96 -27.19 13.43
N MET A 418 -23.06 -26.30 13.00
CA MET A 418 -21.59 -26.47 13.10
C MET A 418 -20.99 -25.22 13.74
#